data_AF-A0A349E6P6-F1
#
_entry.id   AF-A0A349E6P6-F1
#
_cell.length_a   1.000
_cell.length_b   1.000
_cell.length_c   1.000
_cell.angle_alpha   90.00
_cell.angle_beta   90.00
_cell.angle_gamma   90.00
#
_symmetry.space_group_name_H-M   'P 1'
#
loop_
_entity.id
_entity.type
_entity.pdbx_description
1 polymer ?
#
loop_
_entity_poly.entity_id
_entity_poly.type
_entity_poly.pdbx_seq_one_letter_code
_entity_poly.pdbx_strand_id
1 'polypeptide(L)'
;MTMQKTPLLMSRILGRGAILDPDIEVVTMQAKGTHRQTLKQTWDRASQLAHALNKHGIEVGDRVGSFMWNNYRHLELYQAVP
;
A
#
# COMPACT_ATOMS: atom_id res chain seq x y z
N MET A 1 -1.89 0.00 -34.28
CA MET A 1 -1.52 0.82 -33.09
C MET A 1 -0.28 0.21 -32.45
N THR A 2 0.78 0.99 -32.24
CA THR A 2 2.12 0.51 -31.80
C THR A 2 2.51 0.92 -30.38
N MET A 3 1.69 1.75 -29.70
CA MET A 3 1.97 2.20 -28.33
C MET A 3 1.58 1.14 -27.29
N GLN A 4 2.37 1.08 -26.21
CA GLN A 4 2.03 0.27 -25.03
C GLN A 4 0.72 0.75 -24.39
N LYS A 5 -0.10 -0.21 -23.98
CA LYS A 5 -1.35 0.02 -23.24
C LYS A 5 -1.17 -0.35 -21.78
N THR A 6 -0.74 0.62 -20.99
CA THR A 6 -0.42 0.42 -19.58
C THR A 6 -1.46 1.17 -18.73
N PRO A 7 -2.22 0.49 -17.85
CA PRO A 7 -3.23 1.15 -17.03
C PRO A 7 -2.59 2.03 -15.94
N LEU A 8 -3.22 3.16 -15.66
CA LEU A 8 -2.83 4.10 -14.60
C LEU A 8 -3.44 3.64 -13.27
N LEU A 9 -2.70 2.80 -12.54
CA LEU A 9 -3.13 2.22 -11.27
C LEU A 9 -2.40 2.86 -10.10
N MET A 10 -3.11 3.11 -9.00
CA MET A 10 -2.52 3.65 -7.75
C MET A 10 -1.40 2.78 -7.20
N SER A 11 -1.58 1.46 -7.23
CA SER A 11 -0.57 0.49 -6.78
C SER A 11 0.78 0.63 -7.51
N ARG A 12 0.79 1.13 -8.75
CA ARG A 12 2.06 1.34 -9.49
C ARG A 12 2.89 2.49 -8.95
N ILE A 13 2.29 3.43 -8.21
CA ILE A 13 3.03 4.55 -7.62
C ILE A 13 3.93 4.03 -6.50
N LEU A 14 3.36 3.33 -5.50
CA LEU A 14 4.16 2.76 -4.42
C LEU A 14 5.08 1.65 -4.93
N GLY A 15 4.60 0.79 -5.83
CA GLY A 15 5.40 -0.29 -6.40
C GLY A 15 6.65 0.23 -7.14
N ARG A 16 6.54 1.35 -7.86
CA ARG A 16 7.71 1.99 -8.49
C ARG A 16 8.70 2.48 -7.45
N GLY A 17 8.24 3.12 -6.37
CA GLY A 17 9.11 3.57 -5.28
C GLY A 17 9.83 2.41 -4.59
N ALA A 18 9.12 1.31 -4.33
CA ALA A 18 9.71 0.11 -3.74
C ALA A 18 10.75 -0.59 -4.63
N ILE A 19 10.70 -0.40 -5.95
CA ILE A 19 11.66 -0.97 -6.90
C ILE A 19 12.91 -0.08 -7.02
N LEU A 20 12.72 1.24 -7.11
CA LEU A 20 13.81 2.17 -7.40
C LEU A 20 14.56 2.61 -6.15
N ASP A 21 13.84 2.84 -5.05
CA ASP A 21 14.37 3.41 -3.81
C ASP A 21 13.87 2.58 -2.60
N PRO A 22 14.17 1.27 -2.54
CA PRO A 22 13.54 0.32 -1.62
C PRO A 22 13.74 0.67 -0.14
N ASP A 23 14.85 1.32 0.20
CA ASP A 23 15.31 1.57 1.57
C ASP A 23 14.85 2.92 2.14
N ILE A 24 14.12 3.72 1.35
CA ILE A 24 13.55 4.99 1.84
C ILE A 24 12.58 4.71 3.00
N GLU A 25 12.80 5.40 4.12
CA GLU A 25 12.01 5.20 5.32
C GLU A 25 10.64 5.87 5.24
N VAL A 26 9.62 5.11 5.66
CA VAL A 26 8.31 5.58 6.09
C VAL A 26 8.30 5.56 7.62
N VAL A 27 8.31 6.75 8.22
CA VAL A 27 8.33 6.92 9.67
C VAL A 27 6.98 7.41 10.17
N THR A 28 6.42 6.73 11.16
CA THR A 28 5.14 7.08 11.78
C THR A 28 5.32 7.33 13.27
N MET A 29 4.82 8.46 13.76
CA MET A 29 4.72 8.72 15.20
C MET A 29 3.58 7.89 15.82
N GLN A 30 3.87 7.26 16.96
CA GLN A 30 2.93 6.47 17.76
C GLN A 30 2.96 6.94 19.22
N ALA A 31 1.96 6.54 20.01
CA ALA A 31 1.86 6.93 21.42
C ALA A 31 3.08 6.54 22.27
N LYS A 32 3.79 5.47 21.90
CA LYS A 32 4.96 4.93 22.63
C LYS A 32 6.29 5.11 21.89
N GLY A 33 6.35 5.99 20.89
CA GLY A 33 7.57 6.25 20.12
C GLY A 33 7.34 6.29 18.62
N THR A 34 8.33 5.89 17.83
CA THR A 34 8.23 5.89 16.36
C THR A 34 8.26 4.47 15.81
N HIS A 35 7.42 4.24 14.82
CA HIS A 35 7.50 3.07 13.96
C HIS A 35 8.22 3.45 12.66
N ARG A 36 9.14 2.59 12.22
CA ARG A 36 9.94 2.78 11.01
C ARG A 36 9.83 1.53 10.15
N GLN A 37 9.57 1.74 8.86
CA GLN A 37 9.67 0.70 7.85
C GLN A 37 10.12 1.32 6.53
N THR A 38 10.51 0.53 5.54
CA THR A 38 10.93 1.04 4.24
C THR A 38 9.80 1.04 3.21
N LEU A 39 10.00 1.68 2.05
CA LEU A 39 9.07 1.57 0.92
C LEU A 39 8.89 0.12 0.47
N LYS A 40 9.97 -0.67 0.44
CA LYS A 40 9.90 -2.10 0.12
C LYS A 40 9.02 -2.86 1.12
N GLN A 41 9.20 -2.62 2.42
CA GLN A 41 8.39 -3.25 3.46
C GLN A 41 6.92 -2.81 3.39
N THR A 42 6.67 -1.53 3.11
CA THR A 42 5.30 -1.00 2.92
C THR A 42 4.61 -1.69 1.74
N TRP A 43 5.32 -1.86 0.61
CA TRP A 43 4.80 -2.54 -0.57
C TRP A 43 4.47 -4.01 -0.33
N ASP A 44 5.37 -4.74 0.33
CA ASP A 44 5.16 -6.15 0.66
C ASP A 44 3.96 -6.33 1.61
N ARG A 45 3.84 -5.46 2.62
CA ARG A 45 2.75 -5.49 3.61
C ARG A 45 1.40 -5.08 3.01
N ALA A 46 1.38 -4.08 2.13
CA ALA A 46 0.19 -3.73 1.36
C ALA A 46 -0.26 -4.90 0.48
N SER A 47 0.69 -5.58 -0.16
CA SER A 47 0.40 -6.78 -0.96
C SER A 47 -0.19 -7.89 -0.10
N GLN A 48 0.39 -8.18 1.08
CA GLN A 48 -0.17 -9.15 2.02
C GLN A 48 -1.60 -8.80 2.45
N LEU A 49 -1.87 -7.52 2.73
CA LEU A 49 -3.21 -7.05 3.07
C LEU A 49 -4.19 -7.23 1.91
N ALA A 50 -3.79 -6.93 0.67
CA ALA A 50 -4.64 -7.14 -0.50
C ALA A 50 -5.05 -8.62 -0.66
N HIS A 51 -4.09 -9.54 -0.49
CA HIS A 51 -4.38 -10.98 -0.54
C HIS A 51 -5.29 -11.43 0.62
N ALA A 52 -5.11 -10.85 1.81
CA ALA A 52 -5.98 -11.14 2.96
C ALA A 52 -7.41 -10.64 2.71
N LEU A 53 -7.60 -9.42 2.20
CA LEU A 53 -8.90 -8.86 1.86
C LEU A 53 -9.61 -9.73 0.81
N ASN A 54 -8.90 -10.14 -0.24
CA ASN A 54 -9.43 -11.04 -1.25
C ASN A 54 -9.85 -12.39 -0.65
N LYS A 55 -9.04 -12.98 0.24
CA LYS A 55 -9.38 -14.22 0.95
C LYS A 55 -10.63 -14.08 1.83
N HIS A 56 -10.94 -12.88 2.28
CA HIS A 56 -12.16 -12.56 3.03
C HIS A 56 -13.35 -12.18 2.15
N GLY A 57 -13.25 -12.34 0.83
CA GLY A 57 -14.34 -12.13 -0.11
C GLY A 57 -14.58 -10.66 -0.48
N ILE A 58 -13.63 -9.77 -0.24
CA ILE A 58 -13.69 -8.38 -0.72
C ILE A 58 -13.30 -8.35 -2.20
N GLU A 59 -14.20 -7.85 -3.03
CA GLU A 59 -14.06 -7.80 -4.49
C GLU A 59 -13.88 -6.37 -5.02
N VAL A 60 -13.55 -6.26 -6.31
CA VAL A 60 -13.45 -4.97 -6.98
C VAL A 60 -14.81 -4.27 -6.95
N GLY A 61 -14.85 -3.05 -6.40
CA GLY A 61 -16.08 -2.27 -6.22
C GLY A 61 -16.70 -2.35 -4.83
N ASP A 62 -16.21 -3.24 -3.97
CA ASP A 62 -16.57 -3.24 -2.54
C ASP A 62 -15.95 -2.05 -1.81
N ARG A 63 -16.61 -1.61 -0.74
CA ARG A 63 -16.17 -0.46 0.05
C ARG A 63 -15.48 -0.94 1.32
N VAL A 64 -14.25 -0.49 1.53
CA VAL A 64 -13.48 -0.70 2.76
C VAL A 64 -13.30 0.64 3.48
N GLY A 65 -13.95 0.79 4.64
CA GLY A 65 -13.85 2.00 5.46
C GLY A 65 -12.66 1.95 6.43
N SER A 66 -11.99 3.08 6.62
CA SER A 66 -10.98 3.27 7.67
C SER A 66 -11.34 4.44 8.57
N PHE A 67 -11.02 4.31 9.86
CA PHE A 67 -11.06 5.41 10.82
C PHE A 67 -9.70 5.50 11.52
N MET A 68 -8.74 6.09 10.82
CA MET A 68 -7.32 6.05 11.17
C MET A 68 -6.66 7.40 10.90
N TRP A 69 -5.69 7.76 11.74
CA TRP A 69 -4.79 8.90 11.49
C TRP A 69 -3.86 8.65 10.30
N ASN A 70 -2.98 9.62 10.03
CA ASN A 70 -1.86 9.47 9.11
C ASN A 70 -0.82 8.52 9.75
N ASN A 71 -0.81 7.25 9.35
CA ASN A 71 0.09 6.23 9.89
C ASN A 71 0.44 5.16 8.84
N TYR A 72 1.51 4.39 9.09
CA TYR A 72 2.02 3.37 8.18
C TYR A 72 0.97 2.31 7.77
N ARG A 73 0.08 1.89 8.68
CA ARG A 73 -1.00 0.94 8.33
C ARG A 73 -2.06 1.57 7.44
N HIS A 74 -2.34 2.86 7.64
CA HIS A 74 -3.27 3.57 6.77
C HIS A 74 -2.68 3.69 5.36
N LEU A 75 -1.37 3.95 5.24
CA LEU A 75 -0.67 3.95 3.96
C LEU A 75 -0.70 2.56 3.28
N GLU A 76 -0.50 1.48 4.03
CA GLU A 76 -0.65 0.10 3.52
C GLU A 76 -2.07 -0.15 2.98
N LEU A 77 -3.10 0.29 3.71
CA LEU A 77 -4.50 0.15 3.30
C LEU A 77 -4.80 0.91 2.00
N TYR A 78 -4.28 2.13 1.83
CA TYR A 78 -4.44 2.94 0.61
C TYR A 78 -3.97 2.22 -0.67
N GLN A 79 -3.08 1.24 -0.53
CA GLN A 79 -2.50 0.49 -1.66
C GLN A 79 -3.07 -0.92 -1.79
N ALA A 80 -3.73 -1.42 -0.74
CA ALA A 80 -4.20 -2.80 -0.66
C ALA A 80 -5.65 -2.99 -1.07
N VAL A 81 -6.49 -1.95 -0.92
CA VAL A 81 -7.92 -2.02 -1.27
C VAL A 81 -8.08 -2.12 -2.79
N PRO A 82 -8.87 -3.10 -3.30
CA PRO A 82 -9.04 -3.38 -4.72
C PRO A 82 -9.82 -2.32 -5.51
#